data_AF-A0A382QYG3-F1
#
_entry.id   AF-A0A382QYG3-F1
#
_cell.length_a   1.000
_cell.length_b   1.000
_cell.length_c   1.000
_cell.angle_alpha   90.00
_cell.angle_beta   90.00
_cell.angle_gamma   90.00
#
_symmetry.space_group_name_H-M   'P 1'
#
loop_
_entity.id
_entity.type
_entity.pdbx_description
1 polymer ?
#
loop_
_entity_poly.entity_id
_entity_poly.type
_entity_poly.pdbx_seq_one_letter_code
_entity_poly.pdbx_strand_id
1 'polypeptide(L)'
;DYVGTVLDVGFIVAGYGTNVGHELTHRIKDRVAMLEGRWLLSASCNADFAIEHVYGHHVTVGTDEDPATARKGENVYAFSIRSTVFGHISAWKHELKRLRKKGYILFSFKNRMITGYTMSLLWCVLFFNSGGGFGLALFLGQAIFAKFILEIVNYMEHYGLVRSTGQPIGPEHSWNTNKKMSTMVLFSLTRHSAHHEKPKVKFWKLDAYQNAPQMPYGYLTTLIISLIPPLWYRIITPGLNEWEQEYATV
;
A
#
# COMPACT_ATOMS: atom_id res chain seq x y z
N ASP A 1 3.93 -5.46 -28.17
CA ASP A 1 4.43 -4.13 -27.76
C ASP A 1 3.58 -3.48 -26.67
N TYR A 2 2.28 -3.26 -26.88
CA TYR A 2 1.43 -2.56 -25.90
C TYR A 2 1.22 -3.28 -24.56
N VAL A 3 1.07 -4.61 -24.55
CA VAL A 3 0.96 -5.37 -23.30
C VAL A 3 2.23 -5.25 -22.48
N GLY A 4 3.40 -5.40 -23.11
CA GLY A 4 4.69 -5.16 -22.47
C GLY A 4 4.78 -3.73 -21.91
N THR A 5 4.36 -2.73 -22.70
CA THR A 5 4.33 -1.33 -22.25
C THR A 5 3.47 -1.13 -21.01
N VAL A 6 2.26 -1.71 -20.96
CA VAL A 6 1.37 -1.61 -19.80
C VAL A 6 1.99 -2.24 -18.56
N LEU A 7 2.62 -3.41 -18.71
CA LEU A 7 3.27 -4.11 -17.60
C LEU A 7 4.51 -3.35 -17.11
N ASP A 8 5.38 -2.92 -18.03
CA ASP A 8 6.63 -2.23 -17.70
C ASP A 8 6.35 -0.87 -17.04
N VAL A 9 5.47 -0.06 -17.64
CA VAL A 9 5.08 1.25 -17.09
C VAL A 9 4.36 1.07 -15.77
N GLY A 10 3.42 0.13 -15.67
CA GLY A 10 2.71 -0.11 -14.42
C GLY A 10 3.64 -0.62 -13.31
N PHE A 11 4.68 -1.40 -13.64
CA PHE A 11 5.70 -1.80 -12.68
C PHE A 11 6.54 -0.60 -12.20
N ILE A 12 6.90 0.33 -13.10
CA ILE A 12 7.59 1.57 -12.74
C ILE A 12 6.70 2.46 -11.86
N VAL A 13 5.42 2.60 -12.23
CA VAL A 13 4.45 3.37 -11.45
C VAL A 13 4.26 2.75 -10.06
N ALA A 14 4.20 1.43 -9.93
CA ALA A 14 4.13 0.78 -8.62
C ALA A 14 5.44 0.90 -7.81
N GLY A 15 6.57 0.55 -8.41
CA GLY A 15 7.85 0.47 -7.71
C GLY A 15 8.43 1.83 -7.32
N TYR A 16 8.32 2.82 -8.19
CA TYR A 16 8.84 4.17 -7.95
C TYR A 16 7.73 5.16 -7.63
N GLY A 17 6.70 5.27 -8.47
CA GLY A 17 5.65 6.27 -8.29
C GLY A 17 4.91 6.10 -6.97
N THR A 18 4.29 4.95 -6.77
CA THR A 18 3.51 4.62 -5.56
C THR A 18 4.40 4.60 -4.33
N ASN A 19 5.61 4.05 -4.40
CA ASN A 19 6.48 3.95 -3.23
C ASN A 19 7.05 5.30 -2.77
N VAL A 20 7.49 6.15 -3.71
CA VAL A 20 7.90 7.53 -3.38
C VAL A 20 6.68 8.32 -2.89
N GLY A 21 5.53 8.15 -3.57
CA GLY A 21 4.29 8.80 -3.16
C GLY A 21 3.88 8.43 -1.73
N HIS A 22 3.98 7.15 -1.39
CA HIS A 22 3.78 6.61 -0.06
C HIS A 22 4.67 7.33 0.98
N GLU A 23 5.99 7.36 0.78
CA GLU A 23 6.93 8.02 1.69
C GLU A 23 6.69 9.53 1.86
N LEU A 24 6.27 10.20 0.79
CA LEU A 24 5.95 11.63 0.82
C LEU A 24 4.65 11.91 1.58
N THR A 25 3.66 11.03 1.49
CA THR A 25 2.37 11.20 2.20
C THR A 25 2.49 11.05 3.71
N HIS A 26 3.55 10.39 4.21
CA HIS A 26 3.88 10.39 5.64
C HIS A 26 4.34 11.75 6.17
N ARG A 27 4.73 12.68 5.28
CA ARG A 27 5.16 14.03 5.66
C ARG A 27 3.96 14.96 5.86
N ILE A 28 3.07 14.60 6.79
CA ILE A 28 1.77 15.28 7.01
C ILE A 28 1.83 16.79 7.29
N LYS A 29 2.99 17.30 7.73
CA LYS A 29 3.22 18.74 7.96
C LYS A 29 3.78 19.46 6.73
N ASP A 30 4.41 18.73 5.81
CA ASP A 30 4.98 19.25 4.58
C ASP A 30 3.93 19.18 3.47
N ARG A 31 3.43 20.36 3.09
CA ARG A 31 2.36 20.47 2.09
C ARG A 31 2.84 20.16 0.68
N VAL A 32 4.12 20.41 0.39
CA VAL A 32 4.70 20.17 -0.94
C VAL A 32 4.89 18.67 -1.13
N ALA A 33 5.52 18.00 -0.16
CA ALA A 33 5.66 16.54 -0.17
C ALA A 33 4.30 15.85 -0.27
N MET A 34 3.31 16.27 0.54
CA MET A 34 1.95 15.72 0.46
C MET A 34 1.30 15.94 -0.91
N LEU A 35 1.54 17.06 -1.57
CA LEU A 35 0.99 17.35 -2.90
C LEU A 35 1.66 16.46 -3.97
N GLU A 36 2.99 16.40 -3.98
CA GLU A 36 3.77 15.56 -4.89
C GLU A 36 3.41 14.08 -4.73
N GLY A 37 3.34 13.59 -3.49
CA GLY A 37 2.99 12.20 -3.23
C GLY A 37 1.60 11.83 -3.71
N ARG A 38 0.63 12.75 -3.60
CA ARG A 38 -0.72 12.52 -4.14
C ARG A 38 -0.76 12.54 -5.66
N TRP A 39 0.04 13.37 -6.32
CA TRP A 39 0.19 13.34 -7.78
C TRP A 39 0.79 12.02 -8.26
N LEU A 40 1.83 11.53 -7.59
CA LEU A 40 2.43 10.23 -7.89
C LEU A 40 1.40 9.09 -7.72
N LEU A 41 0.65 9.07 -6.62
CA LEU A 41 -0.41 8.09 -6.39
C LEU A 41 -1.59 8.20 -7.37
N SER A 42 -1.87 9.40 -7.89
CA SER A 42 -2.92 9.59 -8.90
C SER A 42 -2.60 8.97 -10.26
N ALA A 43 -1.33 8.69 -10.55
CA ALA A 43 -0.92 7.99 -11.78
C ALA A 43 -1.38 6.52 -11.81
N SER A 44 -1.70 5.94 -10.66
CA SER A 44 -2.37 4.64 -10.51
C SER A 44 -3.84 4.78 -10.06
N CYS A 45 -4.43 5.97 -10.25
CA CYS A 45 -5.79 6.30 -9.84
C CYS A 45 -6.08 6.12 -8.34
N ASN A 46 -5.05 6.15 -7.48
CA ASN A 46 -5.12 5.71 -6.08
C ASN A 46 -4.70 6.81 -5.09
N ALA A 47 -5.06 8.07 -5.36
CA ALA A 47 -4.69 9.22 -4.52
C ALA A 47 -5.35 9.20 -3.12
N ASP A 48 -6.41 8.41 -2.96
CA ASP A 48 -7.09 8.12 -1.68
C ASP A 48 -6.22 7.32 -0.70
N PHE A 49 -5.22 6.58 -1.20
CA PHE A 49 -4.23 5.89 -0.37
C PHE A 49 -3.50 6.86 0.58
N ALA A 50 -3.25 8.10 0.18
CA ALA A 50 -2.67 9.14 1.05
C ALA A 50 -3.52 9.46 2.29
N ILE A 51 -4.81 9.13 2.24
CA ILE A 51 -5.73 9.26 3.37
C ILE A 51 -5.81 7.94 4.12
N GLU A 52 -6.14 6.86 3.42
CA GLU A 52 -6.37 5.58 4.10
C GLU A 52 -5.09 5.08 4.77
N HIS A 53 -3.98 5.05 4.04
CA HIS A 53 -2.75 4.51 4.58
C HIS A 53 -2.31 5.23 5.86
N VAL A 54 -2.29 6.56 5.85
CA VAL A 54 -1.77 7.39 6.96
C VAL A 54 -2.71 7.44 8.15
N TYR A 55 -4.03 7.48 7.93
CA TYR A 55 -5.01 7.74 8.99
C TYR A 55 -5.84 6.52 9.39
N GLY A 56 -5.86 5.46 8.57
CA GLY A 56 -6.53 4.18 8.78
C GLY A 56 -5.51 3.08 9.02
N HIS A 57 -5.02 2.45 7.95
CA HIS A 57 -4.08 1.31 7.97
C HIS A 57 -2.98 1.42 9.04
N HIS A 58 -2.18 2.48 9.10
CA HIS A 58 -1.12 2.63 10.14
C HIS A 58 -1.63 2.56 11.59
N VAL A 59 -2.91 2.87 11.81
CA VAL A 59 -3.56 2.84 13.12
C VAL A 59 -4.16 1.46 13.40
N THR A 60 -4.73 0.80 12.40
CA THR A 60 -5.56 -0.41 12.57
C THR A 60 -4.92 -1.68 12.00
N VAL A 61 -3.76 -1.62 11.36
CA VAL A 61 -3.10 -2.79 10.76
C VAL A 61 -2.89 -3.92 11.76
N GLY A 62 -3.13 -5.15 11.34
CA GLY A 62 -3.17 -6.34 12.19
C GLY A 62 -4.51 -6.52 12.92
N THR A 63 -5.53 -5.70 12.68
CA THR A 63 -6.88 -5.85 13.27
C THR A 63 -7.94 -6.02 12.19
N ASP A 64 -9.14 -6.47 12.59
CA ASP A 64 -10.28 -6.62 11.67
C ASP A 64 -10.78 -5.29 11.07
N GLU A 65 -10.41 -4.15 11.66
CA GLU A 65 -10.80 -2.83 11.16
C GLU A 65 -9.97 -2.38 9.95
N ASP A 66 -8.78 -2.95 9.72
CA ASP A 66 -7.91 -2.60 8.60
C ASP A 66 -8.28 -3.37 7.33
N PRO A 67 -8.69 -2.68 6.24
CA PRO A 67 -8.93 -3.31 4.96
C PRO A 67 -7.70 -4.03 4.38
N ALA A 68 -6.49 -3.55 4.67
CA ALA A 68 -5.24 -4.03 4.09
C ALA A 68 -4.50 -5.08 4.94
N THR A 69 -5.11 -5.56 6.02
CA THR A 69 -4.59 -6.72 6.77
C THR A 69 -5.01 -8.00 6.06
N ALA A 70 -4.02 -8.79 5.62
CA ALA A 70 -4.25 -10.04 4.88
C ALA A 70 -4.52 -11.19 5.84
N ARG A 71 -5.67 -11.86 5.68
CA ARG A 71 -6.11 -12.89 6.61
C ARG A 71 -5.42 -14.22 6.32
N LYS A 72 -5.13 -15.01 7.34
CA LYS A 72 -4.60 -16.38 7.16
C LYS A 72 -5.57 -17.19 6.28
N GLY A 73 -5.05 -17.73 5.18
CA GLY A 73 -5.80 -18.54 4.21
C GLY A 73 -6.53 -17.74 3.12
N GLU A 74 -6.56 -16.40 3.21
CA GLU A 74 -7.08 -15.55 2.14
C GLU A 74 -6.13 -15.56 0.95
N ASN A 75 -6.64 -15.69 -0.28
CA ASN A 75 -5.79 -15.63 -1.47
C ASN A 75 -5.59 -14.18 -1.93
N VAL A 76 -4.46 -13.92 -2.60
CA VAL A 76 -4.04 -12.58 -3.02
C VAL A 76 -5.07 -11.85 -3.91
N TYR A 77 -5.85 -12.58 -4.72
CA TYR A 77 -6.83 -11.97 -5.62
C TYR A 77 -8.08 -11.51 -4.87
N ALA A 78 -8.61 -12.35 -3.97
CA ALA A 78 -9.71 -11.99 -3.09
C ALA A 78 -9.32 -10.84 -2.16
N PHE A 79 -8.11 -10.92 -1.58
CA PHE A 79 -7.52 -9.85 -0.78
C PHE A 79 -7.46 -8.54 -1.56
N SER A 80 -6.91 -8.55 -2.78
CA SER A 80 -6.69 -7.32 -3.55
C SER A 80 -8.00 -6.58 -3.84
N ILE A 81 -9.06 -7.31 -4.19
CA ILE A 81 -10.39 -6.71 -4.41
C ILE A 81 -10.94 -6.17 -3.09
N ARG A 82 -10.89 -6.98 -2.01
CA ARG A 82 -11.38 -6.59 -0.68
C ARG A 82 -10.68 -5.33 -0.16
N SER A 83 -9.35 -5.37 -0.09
CA SER A 83 -8.49 -4.27 0.36
C SER A 83 -8.74 -3.00 -0.46
N THR A 84 -8.81 -3.12 -1.80
CA THR A 84 -9.08 -1.97 -2.67
C THR A 84 -10.43 -1.32 -2.37
N VAL A 85 -11.52 -2.11 -2.33
CA VAL A 85 -12.88 -1.58 -2.14
C VAL A 85 -13.07 -1.02 -0.74
N PHE A 86 -12.72 -1.79 0.29
CA PHE A 86 -12.91 -1.36 1.67
C PHE A 86 -11.91 -0.29 2.10
N GLY A 87 -10.70 -0.28 1.55
CA GLY A 87 -9.72 0.80 1.72
C GLY A 87 -10.25 2.13 1.16
N HIS A 88 -10.87 2.09 -0.02
CA HIS A 88 -11.51 3.26 -0.60
C HIS A 88 -12.66 3.81 0.26
N ILE A 89 -13.49 2.92 0.79
CA ILE A 89 -14.57 3.27 1.73
C ILE A 89 -13.99 3.85 3.02
N SER A 90 -12.91 3.27 3.54
CA SER A 90 -12.20 3.76 4.73
C SER A 90 -11.67 5.19 4.51
N ALA A 91 -11.00 5.44 3.39
CA ALA A 91 -10.51 6.77 3.02
C ALA A 91 -11.63 7.82 3.05
N TRP A 92 -12.81 7.49 2.50
CA TRP A 92 -14.00 8.34 2.57
C TRP A 92 -14.47 8.57 4.00
N LYS A 93 -14.55 7.54 4.85
CA LYS A 93 -14.93 7.68 6.26
C LYS A 93 -13.99 8.64 7.00
N HIS A 94 -12.68 8.48 6.84
CA HIS A 94 -11.68 9.35 7.44
C HIS A 94 -11.78 10.79 6.94
N GLU A 95 -12.00 10.97 5.63
CA GLU A 95 -12.13 12.29 5.04
C GLU A 95 -13.40 13.02 5.48
N LEU A 96 -14.54 12.33 5.50
CA LEU A 96 -15.80 12.89 5.99
C LEU A 96 -15.69 13.31 7.46
N LYS A 97 -15.05 12.50 8.30
CA LYS A 97 -14.77 12.84 9.70
C LYS A 97 -13.93 14.12 9.80
N ARG A 98 -12.89 14.27 8.96
CA ARG A 98 -12.05 15.47 8.91
C ARG A 98 -12.83 16.70 8.44
N LEU A 99 -13.64 16.58 7.40
CA LEU A 99 -14.45 17.69 6.86
C LEU A 99 -15.44 18.19 7.91
N ARG A 100 -16.18 17.29 8.57
CA ARG A 100 -17.10 17.63 9.67
C ARG A 100 -16.38 18.34 10.80
N LYS A 101 -15.25 17.80 11.27
CA LYS A 101 -14.45 18.41 12.34
C LYS A 101 -13.96 19.83 11.99
N LYS A 102 -13.74 20.12 10.71
CA LYS A 102 -13.27 21.44 10.23
C LYS A 102 -14.38 22.36 9.72
N GLY A 103 -15.65 21.93 9.74
CA GLY A 103 -16.77 22.70 9.20
C GLY A 103 -16.70 22.92 7.68
N TYR A 104 -16.04 22.02 6.94
CA TYR A 104 -15.93 22.11 5.48
C TYR A 104 -17.09 21.36 4.80
N ILE A 105 -17.58 21.92 3.69
CA ILE A 105 -18.58 21.28 2.85
C ILE A 105 -18.01 20.11 2.06
N LEU A 106 -18.88 19.15 1.71
CA LEU A 106 -18.51 17.91 1.02
C LEU A 106 -17.87 18.15 -0.37
N PHE A 107 -18.51 18.98 -1.19
CA PHE A 107 -18.04 19.31 -2.53
C PHE A 107 -17.21 20.59 -2.48
N SER A 108 -15.93 20.44 -2.17
CA SER A 108 -14.98 21.56 -2.15
C SER A 108 -13.56 21.11 -2.47
N PHE A 109 -12.71 22.05 -2.86
CA PHE A 109 -11.26 21.83 -2.98
C PHE A 109 -10.59 21.49 -1.64
N LYS A 110 -11.30 21.62 -0.51
CA LYS A 110 -10.83 21.14 0.79
C LYS A 110 -11.03 19.63 0.94
N ASN A 111 -11.88 18.99 0.14
CA ASN A 111 -12.07 17.54 0.15
C ASN A 111 -10.94 16.85 -0.61
N ARG A 112 -10.16 16.05 0.12
CA ARG A 112 -9.01 15.30 -0.41
C ARG A 112 -9.42 14.15 -1.33
N MET A 113 -10.60 13.56 -1.16
CA MET A 113 -11.11 12.55 -2.09
C MET A 113 -11.43 13.20 -3.44
N ILE A 114 -12.18 14.30 -3.44
CA ILE A 114 -12.54 15.03 -4.66
C ILE A 114 -11.31 15.51 -5.41
N THR A 115 -10.38 16.17 -4.72
CA THR A 115 -9.13 16.62 -5.37
C THR A 115 -8.27 15.46 -5.86
N GLY A 116 -8.31 14.30 -5.20
CA GLY A 116 -7.64 13.08 -5.67
C GLY A 116 -8.24 12.55 -6.98
N TYR A 117 -9.57 12.49 -7.07
CA TYR A 117 -10.24 12.11 -8.33
C TYR A 117 -9.96 13.10 -9.44
N THR A 118 -9.92 14.41 -9.14
CA THR A 118 -9.56 15.42 -10.14
C THR A 118 -8.14 15.19 -10.68
N MET A 119 -7.17 14.83 -9.83
CA MET A 119 -5.81 14.50 -10.28
C MET A 119 -5.80 13.29 -11.21
N SER A 120 -6.48 12.20 -10.84
CA SER A 120 -6.59 11.01 -11.69
C SER A 120 -7.32 11.30 -13.01
N LEU A 121 -8.36 12.13 -12.96
CA LEU A 121 -9.11 12.56 -14.15
C LEU A 121 -8.22 13.37 -15.11
N LEU A 122 -7.32 14.22 -14.59
CA LEU A 122 -6.38 14.97 -15.42
C LEU A 122 -5.43 14.04 -16.17
N TRP A 123 -4.98 12.94 -15.55
CA TRP A 123 -4.25 11.88 -16.27
C TRP A 123 -5.10 11.23 -17.36
N CYS A 124 -6.34 10.83 -17.03
CA CYS A 124 -7.25 10.26 -18.03
C CYS A 124 -7.43 11.20 -19.24
N VAL A 125 -7.65 12.50 -18.99
CA VAL A 125 -7.80 13.52 -20.04
C VAL A 125 -6.52 13.66 -20.85
N LEU A 126 -5.34 13.70 -20.22
CA LEU A 126 -4.07 13.78 -20.92
C LEU A 126 -3.88 12.61 -21.88
N PHE A 127 -4.07 11.37 -21.41
CA PHE A 127 -3.89 10.18 -22.23
C PHE A 127 -4.98 10.03 -23.30
N PHE A 128 -6.20 10.46 -23.02
CA PHE A 128 -7.26 10.52 -24.02
C PHE A 128 -6.96 11.53 -25.13
N ASN A 129 -6.44 12.72 -24.81
CA ASN A 129 -6.09 13.70 -25.84
C ASN A 129 -4.89 13.23 -26.69
N SER A 130 -3.96 12.49 -26.11
CA SER A 130 -2.78 11.99 -26.82
C SER A 130 -3.07 10.78 -27.73
N GLY A 131 -3.96 9.88 -27.33
CA GLY A 131 -4.18 8.61 -28.03
C GLY A 131 -5.64 8.17 -28.18
N GLY A 132 -6.59 9.07 -27.95
CA GLY A 132 -8.02 8.77 -27.93
C GLY A 132 -8.40 7.73 -26.88
N GLY A 133 -9.46 6.97 -27.17
CA GLY A 133 -9.89 5.87 -26.30
C GLY A 133 -8.81 4.80 -26.08
N PHE A 134 -7.92 4.60 -27.06
CA PHE A 134 -6.81 3.65 -26.92
C PHE A 134 -5.76 4.14 -25.92
N GLY A 135 -5.36 5.41 -25.99
CA GLY A 135 -4.45 6.02 -25.00
C GLY A 135 -5.02 5.95 -23.58
N LEU A 136 -6.31 6.23 -23.42
CA LEU A 136 -7.02 6.07 -22.15
C LEU A 136 -6.99 4.61 -21.65
N ALA A 137 -7.24 3.64 -22.54
CA ALA A 137 -7.21 2.22 -22.19
C ALA A 137 -5.82 1.77 -21.71
N LEU A 138 -4.73 2.24 -22.34
CA LEU A 138 -3.37 1.97 -21.89
C LEU A 138 -3.09 2.56 -20.50
N PHE A 139 -3.52 3.81 -20.25
CA PHE A 139 -3.38 4.45 -18.94
C PHE A 139 -4.15 3.70 -17.85
N LEU A 140 -5.40 3.32 -18.10
CA LEU A 140 -6.20 2.58 -17.12
C LEU A 140 -5.65 1.17 -16.90
N GLY A 141 -5.18 0.51 -17.96
CA GLY A 141 -4.53 -0.80 -17.88
C GLY A 141 -3.30 -0.77 -16.97
N GLN A 142 -2.40 0.20 -17.15
CA GLN A 142 -1.22 0.32 -16.28
C GLN A 142 -1.60 0.72 -14.85
N ALA A 143 -2.63 1.56 -14.67
CA ALA A 143 -3.07 2.00 -13.35
C ALA A 143 -3.64 0.83 -12.54
N ILE A 144 -4.45 -0.02 -13.16
CA ILE A 144 -4.99 -1.24 -12.56
C ILE A 144 -3.84 -2.18 -12.19
N PHE A 145 -2.88 -2.39 -13.10
CA PHE A 145 -1.72 -3.24 -12.83
C PHE A 145 -0.89 -2.70 -11.67
N ALA A 146 -0.58 -1.40 -11.65
CA ALA A 146 0.19 -0.76 -10.58
C ALA A 146 -0.53 -0.84 -9.23
N LYS A 147 -1.85 -0.63 -9.20
CA LYS A 147 -2.68 -0.81 -8.01
C LYS A 147 -2.67 -2.26 -7.53
N PHE A 148 -2.77 -3.22 -8.44
CA PHE A 148 -2.69 -4.64 -8.10
C PHE A 148 -1.33 -5.00 -7.47
N ILE A 149 -0.22 -4.48 -8.01
CA ILE A 149 1.12 -4.67 -7.43
C ILE A 149 1.19 -4.09 -6.01
N LEU A 150 0.64 -2.90 -5.76
CA LEU A 150 0.55 -2.33 -4.41
C LEU A 150 -0.21 -3.26 -3.45
N GLU A 151 -1.35 -3.81 -3.87
CA GLU A 151 -2.11 -4.73 -3.01
C GLU A 151 -1.38 -6.05 -2.76
N ILE A 152 -0.59 -6.55 -3.71
CA ILE A 152 0.28 -7.72 -3.45
C ILE A 152 1.32 -7.41 -2.39
N VAL A 153 1.88 -6.19 -2.39
CA VAL A 153 2.85 -5.75 -1.39
C VAL A 153 2.19 -5.70 -0.01
N ASN A 154 1.03 -5.06 0.13
CA ASN A 154 0.24 -5.07 1.38
C ASN A 154 -0.06 -6.51 1.84
N TYR A 155 -0.44 -7.38 0.89
CA TYR A 155 -0.78 -8.76 1.17
C TYR A 155 0.39 -9.52 1.77
N MET A 156 1.56 -9.50 1.12
CA MET A 156 2.72 -10.26 1.60
C MET A 156 3.34 -9.68 2.87
N GLU A 157 3.22 -8.37 3.08
CA GLU A 157 3.73 -7.65 4.25
C GLU A 157 2.91 -7.92 5.53
N HIS A 158 1.61 -8.17 5.38
CA HIS A 158 0.68 -8.33 6.50
C HIS A 158 -0.04 -9.69 6.55
N TYR A 159 0.46 -10.68 5.79
CA TYR A 159 -0.20 -11.99 5.71
C TYR A 159 -0.22 -12.72 7.05
N GLY A 160 -1.41 -12.89 7.62
CA GLY A 160 -1.68 -13.72 8.79
C GLY A 160 -1.22 -13.14 10.14
N LEU A 161 -0.50 -12.02 10.15
CA LEU A 161 -0.02 -11.38 11.37
C LEU A 161 -1.13 -10.48 11.93
N VAL A 162 -1.56 -10.77 13.15
CA VAL A 162 -2.68 -10.10 13.82
C VAL A 162 -2.27 -9.57 15.19
N ARG A 163 -3.03 -8.60 15.71
CA ARG A 163 -2.89 -8.06 17.06
C ARG A 163 -4.26 -7.75 17.66
N SER A 164 -4.34 -7.69 18.98
CA SER A 164 -5.60 -7.31 19.63
C SER A 164 -5.95 -5.85 19.33
N THR A 165 -7.24 -5.56 19.18
CA THR A 165 -7.71 -4.18 18.99
C THR A 165 -7.25 -3.28 20.14
N GLY A 166 -6.50 -2.22 19.82
CA GLY A 166 -5.95 -1.28 20.80
C GLY A 166 -4.53 -1.60 21.29
N GLN A 167 -3.99 -2.78 21.01
CA GLN A 167 -2.56 -3.09 21.27
C GLN A 167 -1.68 -2.20 20.37
N PRO A 168 -0.65 -1.50 20.86
CA PRO A 168 0.23 -0.73 19.98
C PRO A 168 0.90 -1.59 18.90
N ILE A 169 1.19 -1.02 17.74
CA ILE A 169 1.94 -1.72 16.70
C ILE A 169 3.41 -1.91 17.11
N GLY A 170 3.79 -3.18 17.32
CA GLY A 170 5.16 -3.63 17.47
C GLY A 170 5.76 -4.29 16.21
N PRO A 171 7.08 -4.54 16.18
CA PRO A 171 7.78 -5.16 15.05
C PRO A 171 7.26 -6.53 14.63
N GLU A 172 6.59 -7.25 15.52
CA GLU A 172 6.00 -8.57 15.31
C GLU A 172 4.75 -8.55 14.41
N HIS A 173 4.15 -7.38 14.12
CA HIS A 173 2.89 -7.29 13.36
C HIS A 173 3.05 -7.06 11.85
N SER A 174 4.26 -7.31 11.32
CA SER A 174 4.53 -7.21 9.89
C SER A 174 5.75 -8.02 9.48
N TRP A 175 5.75 -8.52 8.25
CA TRP A 175 6.87 -9.23 7.66
C TRP A 175 7.93 -8.25 7.12
N ASN A 176 9.21 -8.52 7.36
CA ASN A 176 10.32 -7.71 6.88
C ASN A 176 11.14 -8.39 5.80
N THR A 177 11.91 -7.61 5.05
CA THR A 177 13.12 -8.15 4.40
C THR A 177 14.30 -7.19 4.50
N ASN A 178 15.47 -7.76 4.78
CA ASN A 178 16.74 -7.04 4.83
C ASN A 178 17.61 -7.30 3.58
N LYS A 179 17.03 -7.87 2.51
CA LYS A 179 17.74 -8.17 1.27
C LYS A 179 18.08 -6.87 0.52
N LYS A 180 19.39 -6.63 0.32
CA LYS A 180 19.96 -5.38 -0.23
C LYS A 180 19.24 -4.86 -1.48
N MET A 181 18.99 -5.72 -2.48
CA MET A 181 18.36 -5.29 -3.73
C MET A 181 16.94 -4.78 -3.52
N SER A 182 16.15 -5.49 -2.72
CA SER A 182 14.79 -5.07 -2.37
C SER A 182 14.80 -3.76 -1.59
N THR A 183 15.71 -3.61 -0.63
CA THR A 183 15.87 -2.38 0.16
C THR A 183 16.26 -1.18 -0.71
N MET A 184 17.12 -1.36 -1.71
CA MET A 184 17.53 -0.28 -2.62
C MET A 184 16.40 0.14 -3.57
N VAL A 185 15.76 -0.82 -4.25
CA VAL A 185 14.69 -0.55 -5.22
C VAL A 185 13.47 0.04 -4.55
N LEU A 186 13.18 -0.38 -3.31
CA LEU A 186 11.98 0.03 -2.60
C LEU A 186 12.25 1.08 -1.52
N PHE A 187 13.33 1.86 -1.62
CA PHE A 187 13.61 2.96 -0.68
C PHE A 187 13.49 2.54 0.79
N SER A 188 14.03 1.39 1.17
CA SER A 188 13.96 0.82 2.52
C SER A 188 12.56 0.53 3.06
N LEU A 189 11.51 0.56 2.23
CA LEU A 189 10.16 0.06 2.57
C LEU A 189 10.22 -1.35 3.16
N THR A 190 11.19 -2.14 2.71
CA THR A 190 11.41 -3.50 3.18
C THR A 190 11.69 -3.65 4.68
N ARG A 191 12.06 -2.56 5.35
CA ARG A 191 12.13 -2.46 6.82
C ARG A 191 10.74 -2.18 7.38
N HIS A 192 9.77 -2.99 6.97
CA HIS A 192 8.35 -2.69 7.10
C HIS A 192 7.88 -2.58 8.55
N SER A 193 8.42 -3.41 9.44
CA SER A 193 8.17 -3.29 10.88
C SER A 193 8.63 -1.96 11.45
N ALA A 194 9.82 -1.49 11.06
CA ALA A 194 10.31 -0.19 11.49
C ALA A 194 9.48 0.95 10.88
N HIS A 195 9.02 0.79 9.64
CA HIS A 195 8.13 1.73 8.98
C HIS A 195 6.80 1.88 9.75
N HIS A 196 6.18 0.78 10.15
CA HIS A 196 4.91 0.80 10.88
C HIS A 196 5.03 1.24 12.34
N GLU A 197 6.10 0.86 13.03
CA GLU A 197 6.33 1.30 14.41
C GLU A 197 6.72 2.79 14.46
N LYS A 198 7.52 3.26 13.48
CA LYS A 198 8.10 4.61 13.45
C LYS A 198 7.81 5.34 12.13
N PRO A 199 6.53 5.54 11.74
CA PRO A 199 6.15 6.05 10.41
C PRO A 199 6.61 7.49 10.12
N LYS A 200 6.95 8.25 11.17
CA LYS A 200 7.47 9.62 11.03
C LYS A 200 8.95 9.68 10.70
N VAL A 201 9.69 8.58 10.91
CA VAL A 201 11.12 8.50 10.59
C VAL A 201 11.28 8.48 9.07
N LYS A 202 12.38 9.04 8.58
CA LYS A 202 12.67 9.05 7.14
C LYS A 202 13.22 7.69 6.75
N PHE A 203 12.85 7.18 5.58
CA PHE A 203 13.20 5.81 5.17
C PHE A 203 14.70 5.48 5.25
N TRP A 204 15.57 6.46 4.93
CA TRP A 204 17.03 6.30 4.99
C TRP A 204 17.61 6.27 6.42
N LYS A 205 16.78 6.48 7.44
CA LYS A 205 17.12 6.40 8.87
C LYS A 205 16.43 5.24 9.58
N LEU A 206 15.65 4.40 8.88
CA LEU A 206 14.99 3.26 9.50
C LEU A 206 16.01 2.19 9.82
N ASP A 207 16.05 1.70 11.06
CA ASP A 207 16.90 0.58 11.44
C ASP A 207 16.26 -0.75 11.02
N ALA A 208 17.09 -1.75 10.74
CA ALA A 208 16.64 -3.11 10.46
C ALA A 208 16.39 -3.85 11.78
N TYR A 209 15.21 -4.44 11.94
CA TYR A 209 14.98 -5.40 13.02
C TYR A 209 15.47 -6.78 12.60
N GLN A 210 16.37 -7.36 13.42
CA GLN A 210 16.87 -8.72 13.19
C GLN A 210 15.92 -9.79 13.73
N ASN A 211 15.16 -9.47 14.78
CA ASN A 211 14.27 -10.42 15.47
C ASN A 211 12.80 -10.27 15.08
N ALA A 212 12.47 -9.40 14.12
CA ALA A 212 11.10 -9.28 13.62
C ALA A 212 10.82 -10.37 12.57
N PRO A 213 9.55 -10.76 12.34
CA PRO A 213 9.18 -11.74 11.33
C PRO A 213 9.82 -11.39 9.98
N GLN A 214 10.51 -12.35 9.37
CA GLN A 214 11.19 -12.15 8.09
C GLN A 214 10.45 -12.88 6.97
N MET A 215 10.29 -12.21 5.84
CA MET A 215 9.87 -12.85 4.62
C MET A 215 10.89 -13.89 4.17
N PRO A 216 10.44 -15.01 3.60
CA PRO A 216 11.31 -16.10 3.17
C PRO A 216 12.26 -15.69 2.04
N TYR A 217 11.84 -14.73 1.21
CA TYR A 217 12.62 -14.22 0.08
C TYR A 217 12.61 -12.68 0.00
N GLY A 218 13.31 -12.12 -0.99
CA GLY A 218 13.20 -10.69 -1.31
C GLY A 218 11.88 -10.36 -2.00
N TYR A 219 11.51 -9.08 -2.04
CA TYR A 219 10.17 -8.61 -2.46
C TYR A 219 9.75 -9.15 -3.84
N LEU A 220 10.61 -9.07 -4.85
CA LEU A 220 10.24 -9.49 -6.21
C LEU A 220 9.93 -11.00 -6.29
N THR A 221 10.74 -11.82 -5.62
CA THR A 221 10.51 -13.26 -5.53
C THR A 221 9.22 -13.56 -4.77
N THR A 222 9.03 -12.92 -3.61
CA THR A 222 7.82 -13.09 -2.80
C THR A 222 6.56 -12.67 -3.56
N LEU A 223 6.62 -11.55 -4.30
CA LEU A 223 5.54 -11.06 -5.15
C LEU A 223 5.12 -12.13 -6.15
N ILE A 224 6.05 -12.69 -6.91
CA ILE A 224 5.76 -13.73 -7.91
C ILE A 224 5.18 -14.99 -7.26
N ILE A 225 5.73 -15.39 -6.11
CA ILE A 225 5.25 -16.57 -5.37
C ILE A 225 3.83 -16.36 -4.85
N SER A 226 3.50 -15.17 -4.36
CA SER A 226 2.17 -14.82 -3.82
C SER A 226 1.05 -14.97 -4.85
N LEU A 227 1.36 -14.80 -6.14
CA LEU A 227 0.44 -14.97 -7.26
C LEU A 227 0.02 -16.44 -7.48
N ILE A 228 0.71 -17.39 -6.86
CA ILE A 228 0.41 -18.83 -6.90
C ILE A 228 0.00 -19.27 -5.48
N PRO A 229 -1.29 -19.13 -5.08
CA PRO A 229 -1.69 -19.30 -3.68
C PRO A 229 -1.26 -20.63 -3.03
N PRO A 230 -1.37 -21.80 -3.69
CA PRO A 230 -0.89 -23.05 -3.10
C PRO A 230 0.62 -23.04 -2.78
N LEU A 231 1.43 -22.41 -3.64
CA LEU A 231 2.87 -22.29 -3.44
C LEU A 231 3.18 -21.28 -2.33
N TRP A 232 2.49 -20.14 -2.33
CA TRP A 232 2.59 -19.13 -1.27
C TRP A 232 2.30 -19.73 0.10
N TYR A 233 1.17 -20.43 0.26
CA TYR A 233 0.79 -21.04 1.53
C TYR A 233 1.85 -22.03 2.00
N ARG A 234 2.37 -22.88 1.10
CA ARG A 234 3.44 -23.82 1.43
C ARG A 234 4.70 -23.13 1.96
N ILE A 235 5.01 -21.95 1.45
CA ILE A 235 6.24 -21.21 1.76
C ILE A 235 6.08 -20.34 3.02
N ILE A 236 4.95 -19.67 3.22
CA ILE A 236 4.74 -18.75 4.35
C ILE A 236 4.33 -19.47 5.64
N THR A 237 3.70 -20.65 5.55
CA THR A 237 3.15 -21.38 6.70
C THR A 237 4.19 -21.67 7.80
N PRO A 238 5.42 -22.12 7.52
CA PRO A 238 6.40 -22.38 8.58
C PRO A 238 6.68 -21.15 9.45
N GLY A 239 6.98 -20.00 8.83
CA GLY A 239 7.22 -18.76 9.56
C GLY A 239 5.97 -18.24 10.28
N LEU A 240 4.79 -18.40 9.67
CA LEU A 240 3.54 -18.01 10.32
C LEU A 240 3.26 -18.87 11.56
N ASN A 241 3.55 -20.17 11.52
CA ASN A 241 3.39 -21.05 12.68
C ASN A 241 4.39 -20.71 13.81
N GLU A 242 5.63 -20.35 13.46
CA GLU A 242 6.62 -19.86 14.45
C GLU A 242 6.11 -18.58 15.13
N TRP A 243 5.60 -17.63 14.33
CA TRP A 243 4.99 -16.41 14.85
C TRP A 243 3.77 -16.71 15.74
N GLU A 244 2.90 -17.63 15.35
CA GLU A 244 1.72 -18.01 16.16
C GLU A 244 2.10 -18.60 17.51
N GLN A 245 3.17 -19.40 17.57
CA GLN A 245 3.66 -19.97 18.84
C GLN A 245 4.20 -18.91 19.79
N GLU A 246 4.85 -17.88 19.26
CA GLU A 246 5.49 -16.83 20.06
C GLU A 246 4.51 -15.70 20.44
N TYR A 247 3.59 -15.34 19.54
CA TYR A 247 2.78 -14.12 19.66
C TYR A 247 1.27 -14.34 19.68
N ALA A 248 0.73 -15.44 19.13
CA ALA A 248 -0.72 -15.66 19.05
C ALA A 248 -1.35 -16.20 20.35
N THR A 249 -0.58 -16.27 21.44
CA THR A 249 -1.03 -16.75 22.76
C THR A 249 -1.36 -15.62 23.76
N VAL A 250 -1.63 -14.39 23.29
CA VAL A 250 -2.13 -13.28 24.12
C VAL A 250 -3.49 -12.79 23.64
#